data_AF-A0AAJ5C0F5-F1
#
_entry.id   AF-A0AAJ5C0F5-F1
#
_cell.length_a   1.000
_cell.length_b   1.000
_cell.length_c   1.000
_cell.angle_alpha   90.00
_cell.angle_beta   90.00
_cell.angle_gamma   90.00
#
_symmetry.space_group_name_H-M   'P 1'
#
loop_
_entity.id
_entity.type
_entity.pdbx_description
1 polymer ?
#
loop_
_entity_poly.entity_id
_entity_poly.type
_entity_poly.pdbx_seq_one_letter_code
_entity_poly.pdbx_strand_id
1 'polypeptide(L)'
;MKKLSILLFFAVLFISCEKDNGVVPEKLKEEVLTDLKGKVFTAYEAQVYSESTGTIAVEPDQGFFTKMEFVGSVIEMTSANGSKSRYGFEINNANRGSTELPDIFTLAMKSNYKNFYIYLSRDYSNATVTVTDGNKSYGVSLMK
;
A
#
# COMPACT_ATOMS: atom_id res chain seq x y z
N MET A 1 10.75 38.73 53.32
CA MET A 1 10.11 39.36 52.13
C MET A 1 11.22 39.77 51.17
N LYS A 2 11.37 39.37 49.89
CA LYS A 2 10.63 38.58 48.91
C LYS A 2 11.71 37.89 48.04
N LYS A 3 11.82 36.57 48.05
CA LYS A 3 12.55 35.78 47.03
C LYS A 3 11.75 34.54 46.64
N LEU A 4 10.45 34.74 46.51
CA LEU A 4 9.48 33.72 46.16
C LEU A 4 8.97 34.04 44.74
N SER A 5 9.79 33.83 43.71
CA SER A 5 9.31 34.07 42.32
C SER A 5 10.06 33.34 41.20
N ILE A 6 10.99 32.42 41.47
CA ILE A 6 11.71 31.70 40.41
C ILE A 6 11.38 30.20 40.37
N LEU A 7 10.62 29.67 41.33
CA LEU A 7 10.26 28.25 41.37
C LEU A 7 9.01 27.88 40.53
N LEU A 8 8.56 28.75 39.64
CA LEU A 8 7.31 28.59 38.88
C LEU A 8 7.49 28.77 37.37
N PHE A 9 8.70 28.52 36.86
CA PHE A 9 8.98 28.53 35.41
C PHE A 9 9.40 27.16 34.84
N PHE A 10 9.45 26.11 35.66
CA PHE A 10 9.77 24.75 35.21
C PHE A 10 8.57 23.81 35.07
N ALA A 11 7.35 24.28 35.38
CA ALA A 11 6.14 23.46 35.31
C ALA A 11 5.37 23.57 33.98
N VAL A 12 5.80 24.42 33.04
CA VAL A 12 5.09 24.61 31.75
C VAL A 12 5.71 23.77 30.62
N LEU A 13 6.86 23.12 30.84
CA LEU A 13 7.47 22.25 29.83
C LEU A 13 6.87 20.83 29.77
N PHE A 14 5.83 20.54 30.58
CA PHE A 14 5.15 19.24 30.60
C PHE A 14 3.71 19.26 30.10
N ILE A 15 3.24 20.37 29.51
CA ILE A 15 1.95 20.43 28.79
C ILE A 15 2.21 20.59 27.29
N SER A 16 2.99 19.68 26.74
CA SER A 16 2.80 19.15 25.40
C SER A 16 3.62 17.86 25.26
N CYS A 17 3.23 16.84 26.02
CA CYS A 17 3.14 15.53 25.40
C CYS A 17 1.78 15.51 24.70
N GLU A 18 1.62 16.34 23.65
CA GLU A 18 0.80 15.87 22.55
C GLU A 18 1.33 14.49 22.22
N LYS A 19 0.47 13.50 22.43
CA LYS A 19 0.73 12.11 22.09
C LYS A 19 1.35 12.12 20.69
N ASP A 20 2.64 11.80 20.62
CA ASP A 20 3.34 11.40 19.40
C ASP A 20 2.73 10.05 18.95
N ASN A 21 1.45 10.09 18.59
CA ASN A 21 0.68 9.02 17.99
C ASN A 21 0.71 9.19 16.46
N GLY A 22 1.78 9.79 15.93
CA GLY A 22 2.04 9.77 14.51
C GLY A 22 2.30 8.33 14.07
N VAL A 23 1.70 7.92 12.96
CA VAL A 23 1.96 6.61 12.34
C VAL A 23 3.47 6.44 12.10
N VAL A 24 4.09 5.49 12.80
CA VAL A 24 5.49 5.09 12.58
C VAL A 24 5.51 4.13 11.38
N PRO A 25 6.17 4.46 10.25
CA PRO A 25 6.04 3.68 9.01
C PRO A 25 6.46 2.21 9.13
N GLU A 26 7.43 1.90 10.00
CA GLU A 26 7.83 0.51 10.27
C GLU A 26 6.71 -0.27 10.96
N LYS A 27 6.06 0.31 11.98
CA LYS A 27 4.90 -0.29 12.64
C LYS A 27 3.70 -0.41 11.71
N LEU A 28 3.50 0.56 10.82
CA LEU A 28 2.43 0.51 9.83
C LEU A 28 2.58 -0.69 8.89
N LYS A 29 3.79 -0.93 8.41
CA LYS A 29 4.05 -2.08 7.52
C LYS A 29 3.78 -3.39 8.24
N GLU A 30 4.18 -3.52 9.50
CA GLU A 30 3.90 -4.69 10.33
C GLU A 30 2.40 -4.90 10.59
N GLU A 31 1.66 -3.83 10.88
CA GLU A 31 0.22 -3.85 11.07
C GLU A 31 -0.51 -4.28 9.79
N VAL A 32 -0.21 -3.64 8.66
CA VAL A 32 -0.77 -3.97 7.34
C VAL A 32 -0.46 -5.43 6.96
N LEU A 33 0.77 -5.90 7.18
CA LEU A 33 1.16 -7.29 6.92
C LEU A 33 0.40 -8.28 7.82
N THR A 34 0.17 -7.92 9.08
CA THR A 34 -0.57 -8.75 10.04
C THR A 34 -2.04 -8.86 9.62
N ASP A 35 -2.65 -7.73 9.30
CA ASP A 35 -4.04 -7.67 8.86
C ASP A 35 -4.27 -8.41 7.55
N LEU A 36 -3.31 -8.38 6.64
CA LEU A 36 -3.44 -8.96 5.31
C LEU A 36 -3.00 -10.42 5.22
N LYS A 37 -2.43 -10.97 6.28
CA LYS A 37 -1.92 -12.34 6.29
C LYS A 37 -3.00 -13.35 5.89
N GLY A 38 -2.73 -14.09 4.81
CA GLY A 38 -3.64 -15.12 4.29
C GLY A 38 -4.88 -14.58 3.60
N LYS A 39 -5.01 -13.25 3.42
CA LYS A 39 -6.05 -12.68 2.56
C LYS A 39 -5.65 -12.85 1.10
N VAL A 40 -6.61 -13.30 0.32
CA VAL A 40 -6.47 -13.53 -1.12
C VAL A 40 -7.34 -12.50 -1.82
N PHE A 41 -6.82 -11.88 -2.87
CA PHE A 41 -7.58 -11.00 -3.74
C PHE A 41 -7.57 -11.58 -5.15
N THR A 42 -8.72 -11.56 -5.81
CA THR A 42 -8.92 -12.14 -7.16
C THR A 42 -9.36 -11.05 -8.13
N ALA A 43 -8.87 -11.11 -9.36
CA ALA A 43 -9.22 -10.15 -10.40
C ALA A 43 -10.71 -10.22 -10.75
N TYR A 44 -11.33 -9.05 -10.84
CA TYR A 44 -12.71 -8.90 -11.36
C TYR A 44 -12.77 -7.97 -12.58
N GLU A 45 -11.73 -7.15 -12.81
CA GLU A 45 -11.54 -6.35 -14.03
C GLU A 45 -10.07 -6.33 -14.42
N ALA A 46 -9.80 -6.33 -15.73
CA ALA A 46 -8.45 -6.19 -16.26
C ALA A 46 -8.45 -5.40 -17.57
N GLN A 47 -7.39 -4.64 -17.80
CA GLN A 47 -7.20 -3.85 -19.01
C GLN A 47 -5.73 -3.78 -19.42
N VAL A 48 -5.51 -3.58 -20.71
CA VAL A 48 -4.19 -3.34 -21.30
C VAL A 48 -4.24 -2.08 -22.16
N TYR A 49 -3.22 -1.25 -22.02
CA TYR A 49 -2.98 -0.07 -22.83
C TYR A 49 -1.72 -0.26 -23.67
N SER A 50 -1.81 0.08 -24.97
CA SER A 50 -0.66 0.37 -25.82
C SER A 50 -0.94 1.60 -26.68
N GLU A 51 0.11 2.27 -27.16
CA GLU A 51 -0.05 3.43 -28.06
C GLU A 51 -0.78 3.09 -29.36
N SER A 52 -0.63 1.85 -29.85
CA SER A 52 -1.21 1.39 -31.11
C SER A 52 -2.70 1.10 -31.03
N THR A 53 -3.20 0.65 -29.88
CA THR A 53 -4.60 0.19 -29.73
C THR A 53 -5.40 0.97 -28.71
N GLY A 54 -4.77 1.87 -27.95
CA GLY A 54 -5.38 2.48 -26.78
C GLY A 54 -5.64 1.45 -25.67
N THR A 55 -6.56 1.78 -24.76
CA THR A 55 -6.97 0.90 -23.67
C THR A 55 -8.02 -0.11 -24.17
N ILE A 56 -7.75 -1.39 -23.92
CA ILE A 56 -8.66 -2.50 -24.22
C ILE A 56 -8.92 -3.27 -22.92
N ALA A 57 -10.18 -3.57 -22.65
CA ALA A 57 -10.57 -4.49 -21.59
C ALA A 57 -10.22 -5.93 -21.98
N VAL A 58 -9.74 -6.71 -21.01
CA VAL A 58 -9.50 -8.15 -21.17
C VAL A 58 -10.26 -8.90 -20.07
N GLU A 59 -10.54 -10.17 -20.33
CA GLU A 59 -11.16 -11.03 -19.32
C GLU A 59 -10.29 -11.09 -18.06
N PRO A 60 -10.87 -11.08 -16.84
CA PRO A 60 -10.10 -11.00 -15.60
C PRO A 60 -9.09 -12.14 -15.42
N ASP A 61 -9.40 -13.34 -15.92
CA ASP A 61 -8.52 -14.51 -15.90
C ASP A 61 -7.39 -14.46 -16.95
N GLN A 62 -7.49 -13.55 -17.92
CA GLN A 62 -6.47 -13.26 -18.94
C GLN A 62 -5.65 -12.00 -18.62
N GLY A 63 -5.90 -11.35 -17.49
CA GLY A 63 -5.16 -10.18 -17.02
C GLY A 63 -3.68 -10.49 -16.74
N PHE A 64 -2.85 -9.43 -16.68
CA PHE A 64 -1.41 -9.56 -16.39
C PHE A 64 -1.15 -10.27 -15.04
N PHE A 65 -1.98 -9.95 -14.05
CA PHE A 65 -2.14 -10.70 -12.82
C PHE A 65 -3.61 -11.04 -12.61
N THR A 66 -3.87 -12.19 -12.00
CA THR A 66 -5.22 -12.71 -11.71
C THR A 66 -5.49 -12.85 -10.23
N LYS A 67 -4.43 -12.94 -9.41
CA LYS A 67 -4.53 -13.11 -7.96
C LYS A 67 -3.40 -12.41 -7.23
N MET A 68 -3.69 -11.93 -6.03
CA MET A 68 -2.73 -11.35 -5.09
C MET A 68 -2.92 -11.98 -3.70
N GLU A 69 -1.82 -12.33 -3.03
CA GLU A 69 -1.83 -12.85 -1.67
C GLU A 69 -0.65 -12.28 -0.86
N PHE A 70 -0.87 -11.94 0.40
CA PHE A 70 0.19 -11.52 1.32
C PHE A 70 0.78 -12.75 2.02
N VAL A 71 2.02 -13.11 1.67
CA VAL A 71 2.72 -14.30 2.15
C VAL A 71 3.96 -13.88 2.94
N GLY A 72 3.85 -13.88 4.27
CA GLY A 72 4.93 -13.38 5.13
C GLY A 72 5.12 -11.88 4.96
N SER A 73 6.30 -11.44 4.51
CA SER A 73 6.65 -10.02 4.28
C SER A 73 6.61 -9.60 2.81
N VAL A 74 6.12 -10.46 1.92
CA VAL A 74 6.06 -10.21 0.48
C VAL A 74 4.64 -10.39 -0.05
N ILE A 75 4.39 -9.82 -1.22
CA ILE A 75 3.15 -10.01 -1.97
C ILE A 75 3.42 -11.03 -3.06
N GLU A 76 2.68 -12.13 -3.07
CA GLU A 76 2.67 -13.14 -4.12
C GLU A 76 1.57 -12.80 -5.13
N MET A 77 1.98 -12.56 -6.38
CA MET A 77 1.07 -12.32 -7.51
C MET A 77 1.01 -13.57 -8.37
N THR A 78 -0.18 -13.96 -8.82
CA THR A 78 -0.38 -15.03 -9.80
C THR A 78 -0.72 -14.42 -11.15
N SER A 79 -0.04 -14.84 -12.22
CA SER A 79 -0.34 -14.45 -13.60
C SER A 79 -1.39 -15.36 -14.24
N ALA A 80 -1.96 -14.96 -15.38
CA ALA A 80 -2.98 -15.74 -16.11
C ALA A 80 -2.57 -17.20 -16.40
N ASN A 81 -1.28 -17.45 -16.63
CA ASN A 81 -0.75 -18.80 -16.85
C ASN A 81 -0.54 -19.63 -15.56
N GLY A 82 -0.99 -19.13 -14.40
CA GLY A 82 -0.80 -19.77 -13.09
C GLY A 82 0.58 -19.58 -12.46
N SER A 83 1.51 -18.88 -13.13
CA SER A 83 2.83 -18.61 -12.58
C SER A 83 2.75 -17.66 -11.39
N LYS A 84 3.56 -17.93 -10.37
CA LYS A 84 3.62 -17.15 -9.14
C LYS A 84 4.92 -16.35 -9.07
N SER A 85 4.81 -15.06 -8.76
CA SER A 85 5.94 -14.16 -8.57
C SER A 85 5.80 -13.43 -7.24
N ARG A 86 6.91 -13.26 -6.51
CA ARG A 86 6.92 -12.63 -5.18
C ARG A 86 7.67 -11.31 -5.21
N TYR A 87 7.07 -10.29 -4.61
CA TYR A 87 7.61 -8.94 -4.60
C TYR A 87 7.63 -8.39 -3.18
N GLY A 88 8.77 -7.81 -2.80
CA GLY A 88 8.79 -6.89 -1.66
C GLY A 88 8.08 -5.59 -2.02
N PHE A 89 7.67 -4.81 -1.02
CA PHE A 89 7.02 -3.52 -1.24
C PHE A 89 7.40 -2.49 -0.17
N GLU A 90 7.14 -1.22 -0.45
CA GLU A 90 7.13 -0.12 0.54
C GLU A 90 5.79 0.63 0.46
N ILE A 91 5.39 1.27 1.56
CA ILE A 91 4.18 2.11 1.60
C ILE A 91 4.60 3.56 1.36
N ASN A 92 4.19 4.15 0.23
CA ASN A 92 4.73 5.43 -0.23
C ASN A 92 3.98 6.66 0.29
N ASN A 93 2.73 6.52 0.75
CA ASN A 93 1.86 7.65 1.09
C ASN A 93 1.41 7.68 2.56
N ALA A 94 2.16 7.02 3.45
CA ALA A 94 1.96 7.12 4.90
C ALA A 94 2.86 8.22 5.48
N ASN A 95 2.28 9.37 5.81
CA ASN A 95 3.02 10.49 6.41
C ASN A 95 3.32 10.22 7.89
N ARG A 96 4.61 10.36 8.25
CA ARG A 96 5.07 10.42 9.65
C ARG A 96 4.44 11.67 10.30
N GLY A 97 3.40 11.47 11.10
CA GLY A 97 2.69 12.56 11.81
C GLY A 97 1.18 12.63 11.54
N SER A 98 0.64 11.82 10.62
CA SER A 98 -0.82 11.64 10.54
C SER A 98 -1.27 10.69 11.64
N THR A 99 -2.39 10.99 12.31
CA THR A 99 -3.08 10.09 13.24
C THR A 99 -3.98 9.09 12.50
N GLU A 100 -4.24 9.31 11.22
CA GLU A 100 -5.13 8.49 10.40
C GLU A 100 -4.42 7.98 9.13
N LEU A 101 -4.73 6.74 8.77
CA LEU A 101 -4.27 6.13 7.53
C LEU A 101 -5.07 6.66 6.33
N PRO A 102 -4.42 6.85 5.16
CA PRO A 102 -5.12 7.29 3.96
C PRO A 102 -6.19 6.26 3.57
N ASP A 103 -7.26 6.71 2.91
CA ASP A 103 -8.33 5.83 2.44
C ASP A 103 -7.82 4.78 1.43
N ILE A 104 -6.75 5.11 0.70
CA ILE A 104 -6.05 4.23 -0.22
C ILE A 104 -4.55 4.27 0.10
N PHE A 105 -3.98 3.11 0.37
CA PHE A 105 -2.54 2.90 0.49
C PHE A 105 -1.92 2.71 -0.89
N THR A 106 -0.78 3.34 -1.13
CA THR A 106 0.03 3.08 -2.32
C THR A 106 1.21 2.20 -1.93
N LEU A 107 1.18 0.94 -2.35
CA LEU A 107 2.28 -0.01 -2.21
C LEU A 107 3.16 0.08 -3.46
N ALA A 108 4.40 0.50 -3.29
CA ALA A 108 5.39 0.49 -4.37
C ALA A 108 6.16 -0.83 -4.38
N MET A 109 6.12 -1.52 -5.51
CA MET A 109 6.64 -2.87 -5.63
C MET A 109 8.13 -2.87 -5.98
N LYS A 110 8.93 -3.65 -5.25
CA LYS A 110 10.35 -3.90 -5.55
C LYS A 110 10.42 -4.91 -6.70
N SER A 111 10.55 -4.40 -7.92
CA SER A 111 10.59 -5.22 -9.14
C SER A 111 11.41 -4.55 -10.25
N ASN A 112 11.62 -5.26 -11.36
CA ASN A 112 12.18 -4.70 -12.59
C ASN A 112 11.12 -4.10 -13.52
N TYR A 113 9.83 -4.22 -13.19
CA TYR A 113 8.76 -3.60 -13.95
C TYR A 113 8.70 -2.10 -13.67
N LYS A 114 8.28 -1.33 -14.68
CA LYS A 114 8.06 0.10 -14.53
C LYS A 114 6.66 0.34 -13.98
N ASN A 115 6.48 1.42 -13.23
CA ASN A 115 5.18 1.84 -12.69
C ASN A 115 4.41 0.72 -11.95
N PHE A 116 5.12 -0.18 -11.26
CA PHE A 116 4.48 -1.27 -10.55
C PHE A 116 4.01 -0.81 -9.16
N TYR A 117 2.73 -0.48 -9.08
CA TYR A 117 2.07 -0.02 -7.86
C TYR A 117 0.81 -0.83 -7.56
N ILE A 118 0.48 -0.94 -6.27
CA ILE A 118 -0.80 -1.47 -5.80
C ILE A 118 -1.47 -0.38 -4.96
N TYR A 119 -2.67 0.01 -5.37
CA TYR A 119 -3.53 0.93 -4.64
C TYR A 119 -4.52 0.09 -3.83
N LEU A 120 -4.30 -0.01 -2.52
CA LEU A 120 -5.06 -0.87 -1.64
C LEU A 120 -6.03 -0.04 -0.79
N SER A 121 -7.31 -0.37 -0.84
CA SER A 121 -8.33 0.24 0.04
C SER A 121 -8.02 -0.01 1.52
N ARG A 122 -8.29 0.98 2.38
CA ARG A 122 -8.02 0.90 3.82
C ARG A 122 -8.76 -0.22 4.53
N ASP A 123 -9.97 -0.54 4.08
CA ASP A 123 -10.78 -1.66 4.58
C ASP A 123 -10.37 -3.02 3.99
N TYR A 124 -9.36 -3.01 3.10
CA TYR A 124 -8.86 -4.18 2.40
C TYR A 124 -9.97 -4.91 1.62
N SER A 125 -10.96 -4.20 1.09
CA SER A 125 -12.04 -4.76 0.27
C SER A 125 -11.60 -4.99 -1.17
N ASN A 126 -10.78 -4.09 -1.70
CA ASN A 126 -10.29 -4.10 -3.07
C ASN A 126 -8.87 -3.54 -3.20
N ALA A 127 -8.22 -3.87 -4.31
CA ALA A 127 -6.93 -3.34 -4.70
C ALA A 127 -6.85 -3.13 -6.21
N THR A 128 -6.22 -2.05 -6.66
CA THR A 128 -5.90 -1.83 -8.07
C THR A 128 -4.40 -1.95 -8.29
N VAL A 129 -4.01 -2.82 -9.21
CA VAL A 129 -2.63 -3.00 -9.63
C VAL A 129 -2.40 -2.23 -10.93
N THR A 130 -1.33 -1.46 -10.98
CA THR A 130 -0.80 -0.89 -12.21
C THR A 130 0.60 -1.42 -12.44
N VAL A 131 0.94 -1.76 -13.68
CA VAL A 131 2.28 -2.24 -14.05
C VAL A 131 2.55 -1.95 -15.52
N THR A 132 3.78 -1.57 -15.85
CA THR A 132 4.24 -1.37 -17.23
C THR A 132 5.32 -2.41 -17.55
N ASP A 133 5.11 -3.17 -18.62
CA ASP A 133 6.07 -4.15 -19.15
C ASP A 133 6.27 -3.91 -20.66
N GLY A 134 7.51 -3.69 -21.06
CA GLY A 134 7.85 -3.24 -22.42
C GLY A 134 7.15 -1.92 -22.78
N ASN A 135 6.34 -1.95 -23.84
CA ASN A 135 5.56 -0.82 -24.36
C ASN A 135 4.08 -0.86 -23.96
N LYS A 136 3.70 -1.74 -23.02
CA LYS A 136 2.32 -1.91 -22.57
C LYS A 136 2.19 -1.58 -21.10
N SER A 137 1.05 -0.98 -20.74
CA SER A 137 0.64 -0.76 -19.36
C SER A 137 -0.60 -1.59 -19.06
N TYR A 138 -0.64 -2.18 -17.88
CA TYR A 138 -1.71 -3.06 -17.45
C TYR A 138 -2.35 -2.48 -16.19
N GLY A 139 -3.67 -2.57 -16.13
CA GLY A 139 -4.47 -2.27 -14.95
C GLY A 139 -5.25 -3.52 -14.56
N VAL A 140 -5.23 -3.89 -13.30
CA VAL A 140 -6.02 -5.02 -12.78
C VAL A 140 -6.70 -4.57 -11.50
N SER A 141 -8.03 -4.69 -11.44
CA SER A 141 -8.79 -4.48 -10.21
C SER A 141 -9.07 -5.83 -9.58
N LEU A 142 -8.71 -5.95 -8.30
CA LEU A 142 -8.81 -7.16 -7.50
C LEU A 142 -9.77 -6.92 -6.34
N MET A 143 -10.56 -7.93 -5.98
CA MET A 143 -11.42 -7.93 -4.80
C MET A 143 -11.02 -9.05 -3.84
N LYS A 144 -11.12 -8.80 -2.55
CA LYS A 144 -10.83 -9.80 -1.50
C LYS A 144 -11.91 -10.88 -1.43
#